data_AF-A0A7Y2C9I2-F1
#
_entry.id   AF-A0A7Y2C9I2-F1
#
_cell.length_a   1.000
_cell.length_b   1.000
_cell.length_c   1.000
_cell.angle_alpha   90.00
_cell.angle_beta   90.00
_cell.angle_gamma   90.00
#
_symmetry.space_group_name_H-M   'P 1'
#
loop_
_entity.id
_entity.type
_entity.pdbx_description
1 polymer ?
#
loop_
_entity_poly.entity_id
_entity_poly.type
_entity_poly.pdbx_seq_one_letter_code
_entity_poly.pdbx_strand_id
1 'polypeptide(L)'
;MNLKKRWAIVSLLVTAVIGSSIAGSHWPNQGLADRTRESSVLPIAVPGHSVARVWDDTLLDAIRLDRPKPPVHARNLFHLSVAMWDAWAAFDPDAIGYVFSEKHVASDLQSARNEAISYAALRLLQYRFPGGGFDLDGQLCQPGAEASQLEFLSTMSSLGYDPDVTTL
;
A
#
# COMPACT_ATOMS: atom_id res chain seq x y z
N MET A 1 -28.48 55.19 -12.54
CA MET A 1 -29.82 54.61 -12.31
C MET A 1 -30.46 54.34 -13.67
N ASN A 2 -30.68 53.06 -13.99
CA ASN A 2 -31.42 52.45 -15.12
C ASN A 2 -31.04 52.90 -16.56
N LEU A 3 -30.36 52.09 -17.38
CA LEU A 3 -30.64 50.71 -17.81
C LEU A 3 -31.96 50.59 -18.58
N LYS A 4 -31.89 50.72 -19.92
CA LYS A 4 -32.49 49.85 -20.95
C LYS A 4 -32.65 50.61 -22.27
N LYS A 5 -32.36 49.90 -23.37
CA LYS A 5 -32.55 50.23 -24.79
C LYS A 5 -31.36 50.90 -25.46
N ARG A 6 -30.57 50.08 -26.16
CA ARG A 6 -30.34 50.23 -27.61
C ARG A 6 -29.58 49.02 -28.14
N TRP A 7 -30.36 48.04 -28.58
CA TRP A 7 -29.93 46.99 -29.48
C TRP A 7 -29.79 47.56 -30.91
N ALA A 8 -28.89 46.91 -31.67
CA ALA A 8 -28.55 47.09 -33.08
C ALA A 8 -27.69 48.34 -33.34
N ILE A 9 -26.50 48.23 -33.95
CA ILE A 9 -26.21 47.90 -35.36
C ILE A 9 -24.67 47.67 -35.36
N VAL A 10 -24.05 46.57 -35.81
CA VAL A 10 -23.79 46.14 -37.19
C VAL A 10 -23.26 44.70 -37.14
N SER A 11 -23.84 43.79 -37.93
CA SER A 11 -23.23 42.52 -38.33
C SER A 11 -22.18 42.77 -39.41
N LEU A 12 -20.99 42.17 -39.30
CA LEU A 12 -20.34 41.54 -40.45
C LEU A 12 -19.30 40.49 -40.00
N LEU A 13 -19.73 39.23 -40.15
CA LEU A 13 -19.02 37.99 -40.51
C LEU A 13 -17.53 37.81 -40.11
N VAL A 14 -17.21 36.68 -39.48
CA VAL A 14 -16.58 35.51 -40.15
C VAL A 14 -16.24 34.42 -39.11
N THR A 15 -16.55 33.17 -39.47
CA THR A 15 -16.15 31.86 -38.92
C THR A 15 -16.66 31.40 -37.55
N ALA A 16 -17.38 30.26 -37.63
CA ALA A 16 -17.75 29.36 -36.58
C ALA A 16 -16.52 28.68 -35.94
N VAL A 17 -16.57 28.45 -34.62
CA VAL A 17 -16.68 27.13 -33.99
C VAL A 17 -17.13 27.38 -32.55
N ILE A 18 -18.23 26.74 -32.15
CA ILE A 18 -18.75 26.76 -30.79
C ILE A 18 -17.80 25.95 -29.92
N GLY A 19 -17.24 26.56 -28.88
CA GLY A 19 -16.39 25.89 -27.92
C GLY A 19 -15.99 26.84 -26.79
N SER A 20 -16.96 27.28 -26.00
CA SER A 20 -16.69 28.07 -24.79
C SER A 20 -15.87 27.24 -23.80
N SER A 21 -14.67 27.74 -23.50
CA SER A 21 -13.90 27.36 -22.34
C SER A 21 -14.70 27.63 -21.06
N ILE A 22 -15.07 26.57 -20.35
CA ILE A 22 -15.02 26.57 -18.89
C ILE A 22 -13.75 25.83 -18.53
N ALA A 23 -12.76 26.60 -18.08
CA ALA A 23 -11.56 26.10 -17.44
C ALA A 23 -11.96 25.38 -16.14
N GLY A 24 -12.23 24.08 -16.26
CA GLY A 24 -12.16 23.12 -15.17
C GLY A 24 -11.04 22.15 -15.52
N SER A 25 -10.08 22.00 -14.62
CA SER A 25 -9.05 20.97 -14.67
C SER A 25 -9.70 19.58 -14.69
N HIS A 26 -10.05 19.11 -15.87
CA HIS A 26 -10.59 17.78 -16.12
C HIS A 26 -9.39 16.89 -16.44
N TRP A 27 -8.97 16.10 -15.47
CA TRP A 27 -8.08 14.98 -15.77
C TRP A 27 -8.83 14.03 -16.71
N PRO A 28 -8.26 13.60 -17.85
CA PRO A 28 -8.93 12.66 -18.73
C PRO A 28 -9.05 11.31 -18.02
N ASN A 29 -10.26 10.89 -17.71
CA ASN A 29 -10.55 9.54 -17.19
C ASN A 29 -10.46 8.50 -18.31
N GLN A 30 -9.26 8.29 -18.87
CA GLN A 30 -8.98 7.19 -19.81
C GLN A 30 -8.34 5.97 -19.12
N GLY A 31 -8.84 5.57 -17.96
CA GLY A 31 -8.19 4.48 -17.20
C GLY A 31 -9.11 3.58 -16.36
N LEU A 32 -10.43 3.68 -16.50
CA LEU A 32 -11.35 2.90 -15.66
C LEU A 32 -11.86 1.60 -16.31
N ALA A 33 -11.77 1.46 -17.64
CA ALA A 33 -12.20 0.24 -18.34
C ALA A 33 -11.09 -0.83 -18.46
N ASP A 34 -9.83 -0.45 -18.29
CA ASP A 34 -8.66 -1.34 -18.48
C ASP A 34 -8.08 -1.87 -17.15
N ARG A 35 -8.39 -1.20 -16.04
CA ARG A 35 -7.82 -1.50 -14.71
C ARG A 35 -8.37 -2.77 -14.05
N THR A 36 -9.42 -3.38 -14.61
CA THR A 36 -10.03 -4.60 -14.05
C THR A 36 -9.41 -5.89 -14.60
N ARG A 37 -8.42 -5.81 -15.49
CA ARG A 37 -7.69 -6.99 -16.02
C ARG A 37 -6.26 -7.16 -15.52
N GLU A 38 -5.70 -6.16 -14.83
CA GLU A 38 -4.32 -6.21 -14.34
C GLU A 38 -4.21 -6.33 -12.81
N SER A 39 -5.35 -6.45 -12.12
CA SER A 39 -5.41 -6.53 -10.65
C SER A 39 -5.34 -7.97 -10.10
N SER A 40 -4.65 -8.88 -10.79
CA SER A 40 -4.47 -10.27 -10.34
C SER A 40 -3.00 -10.68 -10.24
N VAL A 41 -2.11 -9.74 -9.94
CA VAL A 41 -0.74 -10.07 -9.55
C VAL A 41 -0.67 -9.91 -8.04
N LEU A 42 -1.00 -11.00 -7.34
CA LEU A 42 -0.64 -11.23 -5.94
C LEU A 42 0.86 -10.91 -5.78
N PRO A 43 1.41 -10.58 -4.59
CA PRO A 43 2.82 -10.33 -4.39
C PRO A 43 3.43 -11.73 -4.34
N ILE A 44 3.64 -12.26 -5.53
CA ILE A 44 4.39 -13.46 -5.76
C ILE A 44 5.82 -13.08 -5.42
N ALA A 45 6.50 -13.90 -4.61
CA ALA A 45 7.94 -13.79 -4.45
C ALA A 45 8.60 -13.57 -5.82
N VAL A 46 9.04 -12.33 -6.09
CA VAL A 46 9.57 -11.95 -7.40
C VAL A 46 10.99 -12.48 -7.48
N PRO A 47 11.36 -13.27 -8.51
CA PRO A 47 12.72 -13.79 -8.64
C PRO A 47 13.77 -12.67 -8.58
N GLY A 48 14.72 -12.79 -7.65
CA GLY A 48 15.78 -11.81 -7.43
C GLY A 48 15.45 -10.71 -6.42
N HIS A 49 14.22 -10.60 -5.91
CA HIS A 49 13.91 -9.74 -4.77
C HIS A 49 14.35 -10.42 -3.46
N SER A 50 14.84 -9.60 -2.52
CA SER A 50 15.01 -10.06 -1.15
C SER A 50 13.64 -10.21 -0.46
N VAL A 51 13.56 -11.06 0.57
CA VAL A 51 12.33 -11.21 1.36
C VAL A 51 11.88 -9.88 1.96
N ALA A 52 12.83 -9.05 2.43
CA ALA A 52 12.52 -7.72 2.94
C ALA A 52 11.87 -6.83 1.86
N ARG A 53 12.36 -6.89 0.62
CA ARG A 53 11.79 -6.14 -0.50
C ARG A 53 10.36 -6.60 -0.83
N VAL A 54 10.10 -7.91 -0.77
CA VAL A 54 8.75 -8.46 -0.97
C VAL A 54 7.79 -7.87 0.05
N TRP A 55 8.14 -7.89 1.34
CA TRP A 55 7.28 -7.32 2.40
C TRP A 55 7.10 -5.80 2.30
N ASP A 56 8.12 -5.06 1.89
CA ASP A 56 8.00 -3.62 1.61
C ASP A 56 7.01 -3.36 0.47
N ASP A 57 7.12 -4.08 -0.64
CA ASP A 57 6.19 -3.95 -1.77
C ASP A 57 4.76 -4.33 -1.37
N THR A 58 4.59 -5.41 -0.61
CA THR A 58 3.30 -5.84 -0.04
C THR A 58 2.67 -4.75 0.84
N LEU A 59 3.44 -4.07 1.70
CA LEU A 59 2.92 -2.95 2.50
C LEU A 59 2.59 -1.73 1.62
N LEU A 60 3.39 -1.44 0.60
CA LEU A 60 3.10 -0.35 -0.34
C LEU A 60 1.80 -0.59 -1.11
N ASP A 61 1.51 -1.84 -1.48
CA ASP A 61 0.23 -2.22 -2.09
C ASP A 61 -0.94 -2.05 -1.12
N ALA A 62 -0.79 -2.47 0.15
CA ALA A 62 -1.80 -2.21 1.18
C ALA A 62 -2.07 -0.70 1.38
N ILE A 63 -1.02 0.14 1.35
CA ILE A 63 -1.15 1.61 1.43
C ILE A 63 -1.93 2.17 0.25
N ARG A 64 -1.74 1.64 -0.97
CA ARG A 64 -2.49 2.06 -2.18
C ARG A 64 -3.99 1.77 -2.09
N LEU A 65 -4.38 0.79 -1.28
CA LEU A 65 -5.77 0.40 -1.05
C LEU A 65 -6.46 1.20 0.08
N ASP A 66 -5.70 1.88 0.95
CA ASP A 66 -6.25 2.66 2.07
C ASP A 66 -6.40 4.16 1.72
N ARG A 67 -7.17 4.88 2.54
CA ARG A 67 -7.30 6.33 2.43
C ARG A 67 -5.96 7.03 2.73
N PRO A 68 -5.74 8.24 2.17
CA PRO A 68 -4.54 9.02 2.47
C PRO A 68 -4.42 9.38 3.95
N LYS A 69 -3.48 8.75 4.66
CA LYS A 69 -3.17 9.00 6.08
C LYS A 69 -1.65 9.06 6.29
N PRO A 70 -0.96 10.13 5.85
CA PRO A 70 0.51 10.14 5.79
C PRO A 70 1.22 9.76 7.10
N PRO A 71 0.80 10.23 8.29
CA PRO A 71 1.46 9.84 9.54
C PRO A 71 1.29 8.35 9.90
N VAL A 72 0.13 7.77 9.57
CA VAL A 72 -0.15 6.35 9.84
C VAL A 72 0.70 5.47 8.92
N HIS A 73 0.77 5.82 7.64
CA HIS A 73 1.54 5.08 6.64
C HIS A 73 3.04 5.14 6.92
N ALA A 74 3.57 6.31 7.28
CA ALA A 74 4.97 6.48 7.68
C ALA A 74 5.33 5.63 8.91
N ARG A 75 4.47 5.60 9.93
CA ARG A 75 4.65 4.75 11.11
C ARG A 75 4.67 3.26 10.75
N ASN A 76 3.78 2.83 9.86
CA ASN A 76 3.71 1.42 9.46
C ASN A 76 4.98 1.00 8.70
N LEU A 77 5.46 1.85 7.78
CA LEU A 77 6.72 1.62 7.05
C LEU A 77 7.91 1.51 8.00
N PHE A 78 8.06 2.47 8.93
CA PHE A 78 9.15 2.45 9.90
C PHE A 78 9.14 1.18 10.76
N HIS A 79 7.98 0.82 11.33
CA HIS A 79 7.89 -0.37 12.16
C HIS A 79 8.13 -1.66 11.38
N LEU A 80 7.73 -1.73 10.11
CA LEU A 80 8.02 -2.87 9.26
C LEU A 80 9.53 -3.02 9.06
N SER A 81 10.22 -1.93 8.69
CA SER A 81 11.68 -1.95 8.55
C SER A 81 12.38 -2.35 9.85
N VAL A 82 11.91 -1.88 11.00
CA VAL A 82 12.44 -2.27 12.33
C VAL A 82 12.23 -3.77 12.59
N ALA A 83 11.01 -4.29 12.37
CA ALA A 83 10.71 -5.69 12.61
C ALA A 83 11.58 -6.62 11.74
N MET A 84 11.78 -6.26 10.46
CA MET A 84 12.63 -7.02 9.56
C MET A 84 14.12 -6.91 9.91
N TRP A 85 14.59 -5.72 10.33
CA TRP A 85 15.95 -5.52 10.80
C TRP A 85 16.25 -6.36 12.03
N ASP A 86 15.37 -6.33 13.02
CA ASP A 86 15.52 -7.07 14.28
C ASP A 86 15.53 -8.58 14.05
N ALA A 87 14.64 -9.08 13.18
CA ALA A 87 14.61 -10.49 12.79
C ALA A 87 15.90 -10.92 12.09
N TRP A 88 16.48 -10.08 11.23
CA TRP A 88 17.76 -10.35 10.58
C TRP A 88 18.93 -10.31 11.57
N ALA A 89 18.98 -9.27 12.41
CA ALA A 89 20.05 -8.99 13.36
C ALA A 89 20.11 -10.04 14.48
N ALA A 90 19.01 -10.75 14.76
CA ALA A 90 18.99 -11.86 15.70
C ALA A 90 19.95 -13.00 15.30
N PHE A 91 20.21 -13.19 14.01
CA PHE A 91 21.13 -14.23 13.48
C PHE A 91 22.51 -13.68 13.11
N ASP A 92 22.83 -12.47 13.52
CA ASP A 92 24.14 -11.86 13.29
C ASP A 92 24.83 -11.60 14.64
N PRO A 93 26.08 -12.06 14.85
CA PRO A 93 26.73 -11.94 16.15
C PRO A 93 27.03 -10.49 16.54
N ASP A 94 27.22 -9.60 15.56
CA ASP A 94 27.71 -8.24 15.78
C ASP A 94 26.62 -7.17 15.58
N ALA A 95 25.59 -7.46 14.78
CA ALA A 95 24.50 -6.53 14.55
C ALA A 95 23.72 -6.23 15.84
N ILE A 96 23.23 -5.00 16.01
CA ILE A 96 22.41 -4.63 17.16
C ILE A 96 20.99 -4.37 16.66
N GLY A 97 20.02 -5.15 17.15
CA GLY A 97 18.61 -4.90 16.88
C GLY A 97 18.11 -3.66 17.60
N TYR A 98 17.08 -3.03 17.05
CA TYR A 98 16.50 -1.79 17.53
C TYR A 98 15.59 -2.02 18.74
N VAL A 99 14.75 -3.06 18.72
CA VAL A 99 13.90 -3.48 19.85
C VAL A 99 14.34 -4.82 20.42
N PHE A 100 14.63 -5.79 19.56
CA PHE A 100 15.01 -7.15 19.93
C PHE A 100 16.52 -7.36 19.80
N SER A 101 17.17 -7.82 20.87
CA SER A 101 18.65 -7.95 20.91
C SER A 101 19.16 -9.37 21.16
N GLU A 102 18.28 -10.34 21.36
CA GLU A 102 18.70 -11.72 21.59
C GLU A 102 19.30 -12.34 20.32
N LYS A 103 20.15 -13.35 20.52
CA LYS A 103 20.92 -14.00 19.45
C LYS A 103 20.50 -15.44 19.27
N HIS A 104 20.32 -15.81 18.01
CA HIS A 104 19.97 -17.15 17.60
C HIS A 104 21.04 -17.71 16.65
N VAL A 105 21.15 -19.03 16.68
CA VAL A 105 22.03 -19.80 15.80
C VAL A 105 21.16 -20.76 15.01
N ALA A 106 21.40 -20.85 13.71
CA ALA A 106 20.73 -21.79 12.82
C ALA A 106 21.78 -22.50 11.96
N SER A 107 21.47 -23.74 11.55
CA SER A 107 22.29 -24.49 10.61
C SER A 107 22.26 -23.87 9.20
N ASP A 108 21.10 -23.38 8.76
CA ASP A 108 20.93 -22.59 7.55
C ASP A 108 20.56 -21.14 7.92
N LEU A 109 21.56 -20.27 7.95
CA LEU A 109 21.39 -18.87 8.35
C LEU A 109 20.50 -18.08 7.39
N GLN A 110 20.60 -18.32 6.08
CA GLN A 110 19.84 -17.53 5.12
C GLN A 110 18.37 -17.91 5.17
N SER A 111 18.07 -19.21 5.24
CA SER A 111 16.69 -19.69 5.38
C SER A 111 16.06 -19.20 6.69
N ALA A 112 16.76 -19.34 7.82
CA ALA A 112 16.26 -18.89 9.12
C ALA A 112 16.01 -17.38 9.18
N ARG A 113 16.89 -16.56 8.58
CA ARG A 113 16.68 -15.11 8.47
C ARG A 113 15.45 -14.78 7.63
N ASN A 114 15.30 -15.41 6.46
CA ASN A 114 14.17 -15.18 5.58
C ASN A 114 12.83 -15.55 6.26
N GLU A 115 12.82 -16.65 6.99
CA GLU A 115 11.66 -17.11 7.74
C GLU A 115 11.32 -16.13 8.87
N ALA A 116 12.29 -15.78 9.72
CA ALA A 116 12.08 -14.87 10.83
C ALA A 116 11.60 -13.48 10.36
N ILE A 117 12.19 -12.93 9.29
CA ILE A 117 11.73 -11.69 8.66
C ILE A 117 10.27 -11.81 8.23
N SER A 118 9.89 -12.94 7.64
CA SER A 118 8.54 -13.13 7.09
C SER A 118 7.49 -13.23 8.18
N TYR A 119 7.75 -13.97 9.25
CA TYR A 119 6.84 -14.01 10.39
C TYR A 119 6.77 -12.66 11.11
N ALA A 120 7.90 -11.97 11.34
CA ALA A 120 7.89 -10.66 11.97
C ALA A 120 7.07 -9.63 11.17
N ALA A 121 7.24 -9.61 9.84
CA ALA A 121 6.48 -8.76 8.93
C ALA A 121 4.99 -9.10 8.93
N LEU A 122 4.63 -10.38 8.74
CA LEU A 122 3.23 -10.84 8.75
C LEU A 122 2.52 -10.41 10.03
N ARG A 123 3.10 -10.72 11.19
CA ARG A 123 2.48 -10.44 12.49
C ARG A 123 2.26 -8.95 12.72
N LEU A 124 3.25 -8.13 12.37
CA LEU A 124 3.11 -6.68 12.45
C LEU A 124 1.99 -6.18 11.52
N LEU A 125 1.99 -6.61 10.26
CA LEU A 125 1.02 -6.12 9.27
C LEU A 125 -0.41 -6.56 9.60
N GLN A 126 -0.61 -7.80 10.03
CA GLN A 126 -1.91 -8.27 10.52
C GLN A 126 -2.43 -7.42 11.69
N TYR A 127 -1.55 -7.00 12.61
CA TYR A 127 -1.91 -6.11 13.70
C TYR A 127 -2.24 -4.67 13.24
N ARG A 128 -1.59 -4.18 12.19
CA ARG A 128 -1.73 -2.79 11.70
C ARG A 128 -2.92 -2.57 10.77
N PHE A 129 -3.46 -3.63 10.19
CA PHE A 129 -4.62 -3.59 9.30
C PHE A 129 -5.79 -4.42 9.87
N PRO A 130 -6.29 -4.11 11.08
CA PRO A 130 -7.41 -4.84 11.66
C PRO A 130 -8.66 -4.64 10.79
N GLY A 131 -9.22 -5.74 10.28
CA GLY A 131 -10.47 -5.71 9.53
C GLY A 131 -11.64 -5.20 10.38
N GLY A 132 -12.66 -4.62 9.72
CA GLY A 132 -13.96 -4.36 10.34
C GLY A 132 -14.08 -3.15 11.28
N GLY A 133 -13.08 -2.28 11.38
CA GLY A 133 -13.22 -1.03 12.14
C GLY A 133 -14.09 0.00 11.42
N PHE A 134 -15.06 0.61 12.11
CA PHE A 134 -15.91 1.70 11.60
C PHE A 134 -15.57 3.03 12.27
N ASP A 135 -15.60 4.12 11.51
CA ASP A 135 -15.44 5.49 12.02
C ASP A 135 -16.77 6.04 12.59
N LEU A 136 -16.72 7.25 13.13
CA LEU A 136 -17.89 7.91 13.71
C LEU A 136 -19.01 8.17 12.69
N ASP A 137 -18.67 8.16 11.41
CA ASP A 137 -19.59 8.35 10.28
C ASP A 137 -20.10 7.01 9.71
N GLY A 138 -19.75 5.89 10.35
CA GLY A 138 -20.16 4.54 9.94
C GLY A 138 -19.45 4.02 8.70
N GLN A 139 -18.38 4.65 8.23
CA GLN A 139 -17.54 4.14 7.16
C GLN A 139 -16.45 3.24 7.71
N LEU A 140 -15.95 2.31 6.89
CA LEU A 140 -14.77 1.51 7.27
C LEU A 140 -13.59 2.45 7.50
N CYS A 141 -12.96 2.38 8.67
CA CYS A 141 -11.75 3.13 9.01
C CYS A 141 -10.63 2.85 8.01
N GLN A 142 -10.51 1.60 7.55
CA GLN A 142 -9.53 1.12 6.58
C GLN A 142 -10.24 0.24 5.53
N PRO A 143 -10.76 0.83 4.44
CA PRO A 143 -11.55 0.08 3.46
C PRO A 143 -10.75 -1.03 2.75
N GLY A 144 -9.42 -0.88 2.63
CA GLY A 144 -8.53 -1.88 2.05
C GLY A 144 -8.05 -2.98 3.00
N ALA A 145 -8.44 -2.97 4.28
CA ALA A 145 -7.85 -3.86 5.29
C ALA A 145 -8.11 -5.35 5.01
N GLU A 146 -9.32 -5.72 4.58
CA GLU A 146 -9.65 -7.12 4.28
C GLU A 146 -8.83 -7.66 3.09
N ALA A 147 -8.74 -6.89 2.01
CA ALA A 147 -7.92 -7.24 0.86
C ALA A 147 -6.43 -7.34 1.24
N SER A 148 -5.95 -6.40 2.05
CA SER A 148 -4.56 -6.40 2.53
C SER A 148 -4.25 -7.64 3.40
N GLN A 149 -5.19 -8.06 4.26
CA GLN A 149 -5.02 -9.27 5.08
C GLN A 149 -4.89 -10.52 4.22
N LEU A 150 -5.75 -10.67 3.21
CA LEU A 150 -5.65 -11.78 2.25
C LEU A 150 -4.31 -11.75 1.51
N GLU A 151 -3.84 -10.56 1.15
CA GLU A 151 -2.56 -10.36 0.47
C GLU A 151 -1.37 -10.76 1.34
N PHE A 152 -1.39 -10.44 2.64
CA PHE A 152 -0.33 -10.83 3.57
C PHE A 152 -0.26 -12.35 3.72
N LEU A 153 -1.40 -13.03 3.81
CA LEU A 153 -1.48 -14.49 3.87
C LEU A 153 -1.03 -15.15 2.56
N SER A 154 -1.41 -14.57 1.41
CA SER A 154 -0.96 -15.01 0.09
C SER A 154 0.54 -14.85 -0.07
N THR A 155 1.10 -13.72 0.37
CA THR A 155 2.55 -13.45 0.37
C THR A 155 3.28 -14.53 1.16
N MET A 156 2.81 -14.82 2.39
CA MET A 156 3.40 -15.83 3.27
C MET A 156 3.41 -17.22 2.62
N SER A 157 2.25 -17.63 2.08
CA SER A 157 2.11 -18.89 1.35
C SER A 157 3.05 -18.95 0.13
N SER A 158 3.21 -17.85 -0.60
CA SER A 158 4.07 -17.79 -1.79
C SER A 158 5.56 -17.92 -1.47
N LEU A 159 5.97 -17.49 -0.27
CA LEU A 159 7.32 -17.67 0.26
C LEU A 159 7.57 -19.09 0.80
N GLY A 160 6.52 -19.92 0.84
CA GLY A 160 6.59 -21.31 1.31
C GLY A 160 6.41 -21.47 2.82
N TYR A 161 5.92 -20.45 3.52
CA TYR A 161 5.72 -20.48 4.96
C TYR A 161 4.24 -20.65 5.33
N ASP A 162 3.98 -21.29 6.47
CA ASP A 162 2.63 -21.49 7.01
C ASP A 162 2.21 -20.26 7.85
N PRO A 163 1.20 -19.48 7.43
CA PRO A 163 0.78 -18.29 8.17
C PRO A 163 0.20 -18.59 9.57
N ASP A 164 -0.23 -19.82 9.84
CA ASP A 164 -0.92 -20.20 11.07
C ASP A 164 0.05 -20.57 12.22
N VAL A 165 1.36 -20.61 11.97
CA VAL A 165 2.38 -20.93 13.00
C VAL A 165 2.50 -19.81 14.03
N THR A 166 2.03 -20.06 15.25
CA THR A 166 2.00 -19.07 16.36
C THR A 166 3.07 -19.28 17.43
N THR A 167 3.93 -20.28 17.29
CA THR A 167 4.93 -20.64 18.30
C THR A 167 6.22 -19.80 18.21
N LEU A 168 6.78 -19.49 19.39
CA LEU A 168 8.15 -18.96 19.59
C LEU A 168 9.18 -20.09 19.49
#